data_AF-A0A6A5YRL4-F1
#
_entry.id   AF-A0A6A5YRL4-F1
#
_cell.length_a   1.000
_cell.length_b   1.000
_cell.length_c   1.000
_cell.angle_alpha   90.00
_cell.angle_beta   90.00
_cell.angle_gamma   90.00
#
_symmetry.space_group_name_H-M   'P 1'
#
loop_
_entity.id
_entity.type
_entity.pdbx_description
1 polymer ?
#
loop_
_entity_poly.entity_id
_entity_poly.type
_entity_poly.pdbx_seq_one_letter_code
_entity_poly.pdbx_strand_id
1 'polypeptide(L)'
;ENDHIVRRAYQKEVEGAIQKALTQASDDAVPVDLSPSMLPGAPPLWFMNWALDNMLQQTSSQSRWHLEATGDFIRCTPKDAVARQSQAEVILLKNGDLPYIDLKVFSSAYSSLYGTIDAVIELLAPESEVEVRSPYAYSQSWFSELAGRLLRPLQTAGYVDITTVLSEHCQSPCIEDAAKILEQSLRSAWAAAPGTPNNLDQNNLRQAGDFVLTPARHDQEQTALLSASQSYAIEQWKSLQEDLGKEMVCSLQAIEDSLTGTVPLLKALMGDKEVRKAVEEQFWSEVSRLEAENESAFSTFWTDRVPVRVRVYTDGLEIIQDAKLKDQLSDLLATYIQKELLPESISKARAQGLVCSRKTKKNLQRFETISKSSKKGASELATTIERFSKKQGMAEPDSSSLAGAKIRLVQDMTRKLQKQSEGPLLFLTLVIILLARHQSGVVYATGKFAPKLLKHLKTSLRAEQYEQLELWKEGAKGSTLTPKDKAAMKQMA
;
A
#
# COMPACT_ATOMS: atom_id res chain seq x y z
N GLU A 1 -63.74 -5.27 50.61
CA GLU A 1 -64.72 -4.47 49.87
C GLU A 1 -64.96 -3.19 50.65
N ASN A 2 -64.62 -2.04 50.08
CA ASN A 2 -64.97 -0.76 50.69
C ASN A 2 -66.36 -0.40 50.15
N ASP A 3 -67.39 -0.58 50.95
CA ASP A 3 -68.75 -0.19 50.58
C ASP A 3 -68.86 1.34 50.63
N HIS A 4 -68.98 1.95 49.45
CA HIS A 4 -69.16 3.38 49.30
C HIS A 4 -70.63 3.69 49.00
N ILE A 5 -71.24 4.59 49.78
CA ILE A 5 -72.63 5.04 49.57
C ILE A 5 -72.62 6.35 48.79
N VAL A 6 -73.21 6.35 47.59
CA VAL A 6 -73.34 7.54 46.75
C VAL A 6 -74.82 7.85 46.49
N ARG A 7 -75.19 9.14 46.56
CA ARG A 7 -76.54 9.58 46.21
C ARG A 7 -76.74 9.46 44.69
N ARG A 8 -77.81 8.77 44.26
CA ARG A 8 -78.14 8.60 42.82
C ARG A 8 -78.19 9.91 42.01
N ALA A 9 -78.64 11.00 42.63
CA ALA A 9 -78.68 12.31 41.97
C ALA A 9 -77.27 12.82 41.63
N TYR A 10 -76.35 12.72 42.59
CA TYR A 10 -74.95 13.10 42.41
C TYR A 10 -74.23 12.20 41.40
N GLN A 11 -74.50 10.90 41.45
CA GLN A 11 -74.01 9.96 40.45
C GLN A 11 -74.40 10.38 39.02
N LYS A 12 -75.69 10.65 38.78
CA LYS A 12 -76.17 11.09 37.46
C LYS A 12 -75.55 12.40 37.00
N GLU A 13 -75.27 13.30 37.94
CA GLU A 13 -74.63 14.59 37.66
C GLU A 13 -73.18 14.40 37.19
N VAL A 14 -72.42 13.54 37.89
CA VAL A 14 -71.03 13.19 37.51
C VAL A 14 -70.99 12.41 36.19
N GLU A 15 -71.84 11.40 36.02
CA GLU A 15 -71.96 10.64 34.76
C GLU A 15 -72.34 11.56 33.59
N GLY A 16 -73.27 12.50 33.79
CA GLY A 16 -73.68 13.47 32.77
C GLY A 16 -72.54 14.44 32.38
N ALA A 17 -71.72 14.86 33.34
CA ALA A 17 -70.55 15.69 33.07
C ALA A 17 -69.47 14.93 32.28
N ILE A 18 -69.19 13.68 32.66
CA ILE A 18 -68.27 12.79 31.92
C ILE A 18 -68.78 12.54 30.50
N GLN A 19 -70.06 12.19 30.33
CA GLN A 19 -70.69 11.96 29.03
C GLN A 19 -70.56 13.18 28.11
N LYS A 20 -70.82 14.39 28.65
CA LYS A 20 -70.71 15.63 27.89
C LYS A 20 -69.26 15.88 27.45
N ALA A 21 -68.30 15.71 28.36
CA ALA A 21 -66.88 15.89 28.07
C ALA A 21 -66.40 14.91 26.99
N LEU A 22 -66.81 13.64 27.06
CA LEU A 22 -66.45 12.63 26.07
C LEU A 22 -67.16 12.84 24.73
N THR A 23 -68.42 13.26 24.71
CA THR A 23 -69.13 13.55 23.45
C THR A 23 -68.43 14.68 22.70
N GLN A 24 -68.10 15.77 23.40
CA GLN A 24 -67.37 16.89 22.82
C GLN A 24 -65.97 16.47 22.33
N ALA A 25 -65.21 15.74 23.15
CA ALA A 25 -63.88 15.23 22.78
C ALA A 25 -63.93 14.26 21.58
N SER A 26 -65.01 13.48 21.44
CA SER A 26 -65.22 12.61 20.28
C SER A 26 -65.51 13.41 19.01
N ASP A 27 -66.37 14.43 19.09
CA ASP A 27 -66.74 15.26 17.93
C ASP A 27 -65.53 16.04 17.41
N ASP A 28 -64.73 16.57 18.33
CA ASP A 28 -63.52 17.34 18.03
C ASP A 28 -62.29 16.45 17.75
N ALA A 29 -62.40 15.13 17.99
CA ALA A 29 -61.31 14.15 17.92
C ALA A 29 -60.06 14.60 18.70
N VAL A 30 -60.23 15.06 19.94
CA VAL A 30 -59.14 15.47 20.84
C VAL A 30 -59.16 14.68 22.15
N PRO A 31 -58.00 14.48 22.82
CA PRO A 31 -57.97 13.90 24.15
C PRO A 31 -58.70 14.78 25.18
N VAL A 32 -59.30 14.16 26.18
CA VAL A 32 -59.83 14.86 27.36
C VAL A 32 -59.26 14.27 28.65
N ASP A 33 -58.75 15.14 29.51
CA ASP A 33 -58.23 14.78 30.83
C ASP A 33 -59.34 14.99 31.88
N LEU A 34 -59.90 13.89 32.36
CA LEU A 34 -60.90 13.90 33.43
C LEU A 34 -60.18 13.99 34.78
N SER A 35 -60.22 15.15 35.43
CA SER A 35 -59.72 15.35 36.79
C SER A 35 -60.87 15.59 37.78
N PRO A 36 -60.66 15.39 39.11
CA PRO A 36 -61.67 15.70 40.12
C PRO A 36 -62.19 17.14 40.01
N SER A 37 -61.31 18.11 39.76
CA SER A 37 -61.68 19.53 39.66
C SER A 37 -62.58 19.85 38.45
N MET A 38 -62.59 19.00 37.42
CA MET A 38 -63.43 19.15 36.23
C MET A 38 -64.85 18.62 36.43
N LEU A 39 -65.10 17.87 37.50
CA LEU A 39 -66.37 17.18 37.73
C LEU A 39 -67.14 17.77 38.93
N PRO A 40 -68.49 17.76 38.89
CA PRO A 40 -69.32 18.26 39.97
C PRO A 40 -68.95 17.62 41.31
N GLY A 41 -68.70 18.44 42.33
CA GLY A 41 -68.41 18.00 43.70
C GLY A 41 -67.02 17.40 43.93
N ALA A 42 -66.09 17.52 42.97
CA ALA A 42 -64.72 17.03 43.08
C ALA A 42 -64.62 15.56 43.53
N PRO A 43 -65.21 14.62 42.74
CA PRO A 43 -65.27 13.22 43.12
C PRO A 43 -63.87 12.60 43.25
N PRO A 44 -63.69 11.65 44.18
CA PRO A 44 -62.43 10.91 44.27
C PRO A 44 -62.21 10.04 43.02
N LEU A 45 -60.95 9.80 42.66
CA LEU A 45 -60.55 9.10 41.42
C LEU A 45 -61.20 7.72 41.26
N TRP A 46 -61.39 6.98 42.35
CA TRP A 46 -62.06 5.67 42.31
C TRP A 46 -63.52 5.79 41.79
N PHE A 47 -64.22 6.87 42.16
CA PHE A 47 -65.61 7.09 41.76
C PHE A 47 -65.67 7.54 40.31
N MET A 48 -64.69 8.33 39.87
CA MET A 48 -64.54 8.73 38.47
C MET A 48 -64.31 7.51 37.56
N ASN A 49 -63.37 6.62 37.93
CA ASN A 49 -63.11 5.38 37.20
C ASN A 49 -64.38 4.52 37.12
N TRP A 50 -65.06 4.33 38.26
CA TRP A 50 -66.30 3.56 38.30
C TRP A 50 -67.41 4.17 37.42
N ALA A 51 -67.62 5.48 37.49
CA ALA A 51 -68.64 6.17 36.70
C ALA A 51 -68.33 6.12 35.19
N LEU A 52 -67.06 6.30 34.82
CA LEU A 52 -66.56 6.17 33.46
C LEU A 52 -66.76 4.75 32.92
N ASP A 53 -66.34 3.73 33.68
CA ASP A 53 -66.49 2.32 33.30
C ASP A 53 -67.96 1.93 33.13
N ASN A 54 -68.81 2.30 34.09
CA ASN A 54 -70.25 2.04 34.04
C ASN A 54 -70.88 2.68 32.80
N MET A 55 -70.52 3.92 32.48
CA MET A 55 -71.03 4.63 31.31
C MET A 55 -70.54 4.01 29.99
N LEU A 56 -69.26 3.63 29.89
CA LEU A 56 -68.71 3.00 28.70
C LEU A 56 -69.29 1.58 28.46
N GLN A 57 -69.61 0.84 29.52
CA GLN A 57 -70.28 -0.46 29.44
C GLN A 57 -71.73 -0.32 28.94
N GLN A 58 -72.48 0.63 29.49
CA GLN A 58 -73.89 0.86 29.11
C GLN A 58 -74.05 1.31 27.66
N THR A 59 -73.05 2.00 27.10
CA THR A 59 -73.08 2.55 25.74
C THR A 59 -72.38 1.68 24.70
N SER A 60 -71.89 0.48 25.08
CA SER A 60 -71.03 -0.38 24.22
C SER A 60 -69.87 0.38 23.56
N SER A 61 -69.44 1.49 24.16
CA SER A 61 -68.49 2.44 23.57
C SER A 61 -67.06 2.26 24.10
N GLN A 62 -66.82 1.26 24.96
CA GLN A 62 -65.48 0.89 25.42
C GLN A 62 -64.48 0.70 24.27
N SER A 63 -64.94 0.24 23.11
CA SER A 63 -64.08 0.00 21.94
C SER A 63 -63.65 1.28 21.22
N ARG A 64 -64.24 2.45 21.51
CA ARG A 64 -64.00 3.75 20.83
C ARG A 64 -62.99 4.65 21.54
N TRP A 65 -62.61 4.32 22.77
CA TRP A 65 -61.77 5.16 23.62
C TRP A 65 -60.52 4.41 24.07
N HIS A 66 -59.40 5.12 24.14
CA HIS A 66 -58.20 4.70 24.85
C HIS A 66 -58.16 5.43 26.18
N LEU A 67 -58.01 4.68 27.28
CA LEU A 67 -58.04 5.21 28.64
C LEU A 67 -56.67 5.02 29.30
N GLU A 68 -56.13 6.10 29.84
CA GLU A 68 -54.88 6.10 30.60
C GLU A 68 -55.13 6.77 31.96
N ALA A 69 -55.04 5.99 33.04
CA ALA A 69 -55.19 6.51 34.39
C ALA A 69 -53.82 6.95 34.95
N THR A 70 -53.69 8.25 35.22
CA THR A 70 -52.56 8.83 35.96
C THR A 70 -53.04 9.19 37.37
N GLY A 71 -52.13 9.29 38.35
CA GLY A 71 -52.49 9.45 39.78
C GLY A 71 -53.50 10.56 40.09
N ASP A 72 -53.60 11.60 39.25
CA ASP A 72 -54.46 12.77 39.45
C ASP A 72 -55.59 12.93 38.41
N PHE A 73 -55.62 12.15 37.32
CA PHE A 73 -56.61 12.27 36.25
C PHE A 73 -56.71 11.01 35.38
N ILE A 74 -57.81 10.88 34.63
CA ILE A 74 -58.02 9.83 33.62
C ILE A 74 -58.02 10.50 32.24
N ARG A 75 -57.01 10.20 31.42
CA ARG A 75 -56.95 10.66 30.02
C ARG A 75 -57.79 9.74 29.15
N CYS A 76 -58.76 10.32 28.46
CA CYS A 76 -59.61 9.62 27.51
C CYS A 76 -59.32 10.15 26.10
N THR A 77 -58.73 9.31 25.25
CA THR A 77 -58.41 9.66 23.87
C THR A 77 -59.32 8.90 22.90
N PRO A 78 -60.07 9.58 22.00
CA PRO A 78 -60.85 8.90 20.97
C PRO A 78 -59.93 8.11 20.04
N LYS A 79 -60.27 6.87 19.67
CA LYS A 79 -59.45 6.08 18.73
C LYS A 79 -59.32 6.74 17.36
N ASP A 80 -60.33 7.49 16.92
CA ASP A 80 -60.28 8.27 15.67
C ASP A 80 -59.22 9.38 15.73
N ALA A 81 -58.99 9.97 16.91
CA ALA A 81 -57.93 10.94 17.14
C ALA A 81 -56.54 10.29 17.01
N VAL A 82 -56.38 9.12 17.64
CA VAL A 82 -55.15 8.30 17.55
C VAL A 82 -54.90 7.88 16.10
N ALA A 83 -55.94 7.49 15.36
CA ALA A 83 -55.85 7.07 13.97
C ALA A 83 -55.48 8.24 13.03
N ARG A 84 -56.01 9.44 13.30
CA ARG A 84 -55.60 10.65 12.57
C ARG A 84 -54.14 11.00 12.83
N GLN A 85 -53.68 10.86 14.07
CA GLN A 85 -52.28 11.12 14.44
C GLN A 85 -51.33 10.11 13.76
N SER A 86 -51.64 8.81 13.84
CA SER A 86 -50.82 7.78 13.17
C SER A 86 -50.81 7.98 11.66
N GLN A 87 -51.96 8.29 11.05
CA GLN A 87 -52.04 8.56 9.62
C GLN A 87 -51.29 9.83 9.20
N ALA A 88 -51.32 10.89 10.02
CA ALA A 88 -50.54 12.11 9.77
C ALA A 88 -49.04 11.81 9.73
N GLU A 89 -48.53 11.01 10.66
CA GLU A 89 -47.12 10.60 10.68
C GLU A 89 -46.73 9.74 9.47
N VAL A 90 -47.62 8.82 9.05
CA VAL A 90 -47.45 8.07 7.79
C VAL A 90 -47.44 9.00 6.57
N ILE A 91 -48.29 10.03 6.54
CA ILE A 91 -48.30 11.03 5.46
C ILE A 91 -46.99 11.82 5.43
N LEU A 92 -46.46 12.23 6.59
CA LEU A 92 -45.17 12.91 6.68
C LEU A 92 -44.03 12.00 6.15
N LEU A 93 -44.05 10.71 6.47
CA LEU A 93 -43.10 9.74 5.90
C LEU A 93 -43.25 9.66 4.38
N LYS A 94 -44.48 9.52 3.86
CA LYS A 94 -44.72 9.41 2.40
C LYS A 94 -44.28 10.65 1.62
N ASN A 95 -44.56 11.84 2.16
CA ASN A 95 -44.20 13.11 1.53
C ASN A 95 -42.70 13.41 1.58
N GLY A 96 -41.96 12.69 2.43
CA GLY A 96 -40.53 12.95 2.64
C GLY A 96 -40.27 14.06 3.65
N ASP A 97 -41.23 14.42 4.49
CA ASP A 97 -41.00 15.31 5.64
C ASP A 97 -40.27 14.57 6.78
N LEU A 98 -40.39 13.23 6.82
CA LEU A 98 -39.66 12.35 7.74
C LEU A 98 -38.79 11.35 6.96
N PRO A 99 -37.52 11.15 7.35
CA PRO A 99 -36.63 10.19 6.69
C PRO A 99 -37.00 8.73 6.97
N TYR A 100 -37.39 8.43 8.22
CA TYR A 100 -37.75 7.09 8.66
C TYR A 100 -38.69 7.10 9.87
N ILE A 101 -39.33 5.96 10.12
CA ILE A 101 -40.09 5.64 11.35
C ILE A 101 -39.50 4.36 11.96
N ASP A 102 -39.28 4.37 13.28
CA ASP A 102 -39.03 3.14 14.05
C ASP A 102 -40.37 2.45 14.36
N LEU A 103 -40.57 1.27 13.77
CA LEU A 103 -41.83 0.54 13.85
C LEU A 103 -42.15 0.07 15.28
N LYS A 104 -41.14 -0.12 16.14
CA LYS A 104 -41.34 -0.49 17.55
C LYS A 104 -41.84 0.70 18.34
N VAL A 105 -41.23 1.86 18.15
CA VAL A 105 -41.64 3.11 18.79
C VAL A 105 -43.05 3.47 18.31
N PHE A 106 -43.30 3.38 17.01
CA PHE A 106 -44.59 3.64 16.40
C PHE A 106 -45.69 2.70 16.91
N SER A 107 -45.45 1.37 16.88
CA SER A 107 -46.41 0.40 17.43
C SER A 107 -46.67 0.62 18.92
N SER A 108 -45.66 1.03 19.69
CA SER A 108 -45.82 1.31 21.12
C SER A 108 -46.64 2.59 21.36
N ALA A 109 -46.35 3.66 20.62
CA ALA A 109 -47.06 4.94 20.69
C ALA A 109 -48.54 4.80 20.30
N TYR A 110 -48.84 3.93 19.34
CA TYR A 110 -50.19 3.69 18.83
C TYR A 110 -50.70 2.27 19.12
N SER A 111 -50.33 1.71 20.28
CA SER A 111 -50.62 0.32 20.67
C SER A 111 -52.12 -0.03 20.71
N SER A 112 -52.98 0.98 20.88
CA SER A 112 -54.44 0.82 20.83
C SER A 112 -55.00 0.52 19.43
N LEU A 113 -54.21 0.82 18.39
CA LEU A 113 -54.52 0.55 16.98
C LEU A 113 -53.66 -0.58 16.43
N TYR A 114 -52.37 -0.58 16.75
CA TYR A 114 -51.38 -1.53 16.22
C TYR A 114 -50.72 -2.27 17.37
N GLY A 115 -51.34 -3.37 17.81
CA GLY A 115 -50.86 -4.17 18.93
C GLY A 115 -49.54 -4.92 18.67
N THR A 116 -49.07 -4.95 17.42
CA THR A 116 -47.82 -5.59 17.01
C THR A 116 -47.12 -4.76 15.92
N ILE A 117 -45.81 -4.97 15.76
CA ILE A 117 -45.03 -4.43 14.64
C ILE A 117 -45.60 -4.89 13.30
N ASP A 118 -46.03 -6.16 13.21
CA ASP A 118 -46.59 -6.74 11.98
C ASP A 118 -47.84 -5.98 11.50
N ALA A 119 -48.70 -5.52 12.43
CA ALA A 119 -49.85 -4.70 12.09
C ALA A 119 -49.46 -3.34 11.49
N VAL A 120 -48.33 -2.77 11.92
CA VAL A 120 -47.77 -1.53 11.32
C VAL A 120 -47.16 -1.82 9.95
N ILE A 121 -46.50 -2.97 9.78
CA ILE A 121 -45.97 -3.39 8.47
C ILE A 121 -47.11 -3.57 7.46
N GLU A 122 -48.22 -4.22 7.85
CA GLU A 122 -49.40 -4.39 6.98
C GLU A 122 -50.03 -3.05 6.58
N LEU A 123 -49.99 -2.04 7.46
CA LEU A 123 -50.44 -0.68 7.15
C LEU A 123 -49.55 -0.03 6.09
N LEU A 124 -48.23 -0.22 6.17
CA LEU A 124 -47.25 0.45 5.31
C LEU A 124 -46.94 -0.30 4.01
N ALA A 125 -47.16 -1.62 3.97
CA ALA A 125 -46.84 -2.48 2.82
C ALA A 125 -47.52 -2.08 1.49
N PRO A 126 -48.76 -1.53 1.47
CA PRO A 126 -49.38 -1.08 0.23
C PRO A 126 -48.78 0.22 -0.34
N GLU A 127 -47.99 0.96 0.43
CA GLU A 127 -47.52 2.30 0.10
C GLU A 127 -46.21 2.23 -0.70
N SER A 128 -46.28 2.53 -2.00
CA SER A 128 -45.12 2.46 -2.91
C SER A 128 -43.97 3.42 -2.55
N GLU A 129 -44.31 4.49 -1.84
CA GLU A 129 -43.43 5.58 -1.43
C GLU A 129 -42.66 5.26 -0.13
N VAL A 130 -42.97 4.12 0.50
CA VAL A 130 -42.36 3.68 1.75
C VAL A 130 -41.65 2.35 1.56
N GLU A 131 -40.38 2.28 1.94
CA GLU A 131 -39.63 1.03 1.98
C GLU A 131 -39.54 0.50 3.41
N VAL A 132 -40.14 -0.66 3.67
CA VAL A 132 -40.14 -1.29 5.00
C VAL A 132 -38.97 -2.27 5.13
N ARG A 133 -38.03 -2.00 6.04
CA ARG A 133 -36.97 -2.93 6.46
C ARG A 133 -36.98 -3.02 7.98
N SER A 134 -37.72 -4.01 8.50
CA SER A 134 -37.95 -4.17 9.94
C SER A 134 -36.63 -4.12 10.74
N PRO A 135 -36.53 -3.29 11.80
CA PRO A 135 -37.62 -2.63 12.51
C PRO A 135 -37.94 -1.20 12.02
N TYR A 136 -37.53 -0.79 10.83
CA TYR A 136 -37.70 0.58 10.32
C TYR A 136 -38.54 0.64 9.03
N ALA A 137 -39.16 1.78 8.79
CA ALA A 137 -39.73 2.14 7.50
C ALA A 137 -39.12 3.46 7.01
N TYR A 138 -38.78 3.54 5.73
CA TYR A 138 -37.99 4.60 5.13
C TYR A 138 -38.77 5.33 4.04
N SER A 139 -38.62 6.66 3.96
CA SER A 139 -39.27 7.48 2.94
C SER A 139 -38.50 7.49 1.62
N GLN A 140 -39.04 6.88 0.56
CA GLN A 140 -38.39 6.94 -0.75
C GLN A 140 -38.29 8.37 -1.31
N SER A 141 -39.29 9.21 -1.03
CA SER A 141 -39.32 10.62 -1.43
C SER A 141 -38.15 11.40 -0.81
N TRP A 142 -37.93 11.25 0.51
CA TRP A 142 -36.84 11.94 1.20
C TRP A 142 -35.46 11.50 0.68
N PHE A 143 -35.25 10.18 0.51
CA PHE A 143 -33.98 9.65 -0.02
C PHE A 143 -33.72 10.08 -1.47
N SER A 144 -34.77 10.15 -2.30
CA SER A 144 -34.67 10.64 -3.68
C SER A 144 -34.30 12.12 -3.74
N GLU A 145 -34.90 12.96 -2.90
CA GLU A 145 -34.55 14.38 -2.81
C GLU A 145 -33.12 14.57 -2.28
N LEU A 146 -32.74 13.82 -1.24
CA LEU A 146 -31.37 13.84 -0.72
C LEU A 146 -30.37 13.40 -1.78
N ALA A 147 -30.62 12.31 -2.50
CA ALA A 147 -29.80 11.86 -3.62
C ALA A 147 -29.63 12.96 -4.68
N GLY A 148 -30.72 13.64 -5.06
CA GLY A 148 -30.68 14.78 -5.99
C GLY A 148 -29.78 15.92 -5.51
N ARG A 149 -29.78 16.23 -4.21
CA ARG A 149 -28.88 17.23 -3.60
C ARG A 149 -27.42 16.78 -3.63
N LEU A 150 -27.16 15.49 -3.42
CA LEU A 150 -25.81 14.91 -3.40
C LEU A 150 -25.20 14.73 -4.79
N LEU A 151 -25.98 14.80 -5.87
CA LEU A 151 -25.46 14.75 -7.23
C LEU A 151 -24.45 15.87 -7.51
N ARG A 152 -24.69 17.09 -7.01
CA ARG A 152 -23.79 18.22 -7.28
C ARG A 152 -22.41 18.02 -6.63
N PRO A 153 -22.28 17.73 -5.32
CA PRO A 153 -21.00 17.34 -4.72
C PRO A 153 -20.32 16.18 -5.45
N LEU A 154 -21.09 15.15 -5.83
CA LEU A 154 -20.56 14.00 -6.57
C LEU A 154 -19.99 14.39 -7.95
N GLN A 155 -20.64 15.30 -8.67
CA GLN A 155 -20.16 15.83 -9.96
C GLN A 155 -18.92 16.73 -9.80
N THR A 156 -18.86 17.54 -8.75
CA THR A 156 -17.79 18.54 -8.58
C THR A 156 -16.56 17.98 -7.89
N ALA A 157 -16.73 17.21 -6.81
CA ALA A 157 -15.65 16.64 -6.01
C ALA A 157 -15.33 15.19 -6.42
N GLY A 158 -16.25 14.52 -7.13
CA GLY A 158 -16.07 13.15 -7.58
C GLY A 158 -16.39 12.08 -6.55
N TYR A 159 -16.79 12.46 -5.32
CA TYR A 159 -17.17 11.55 -4.25
C TYR A 159 -18.16 12.17 -3.25
N VAL A 160 -18.85 11.34 -2.47
CA VAL A 160 -19.73 11.71 -1.35
C VAL A 160 -19.56 10.69 -0.21
N ASP A 161 -19.57 11.16 1.04
CA ASP A 161 -19.63 10.32 2.24
C ASP A 161 -21.09 10.15 2.68
N ILE A 162 -21.64 8.96 2.49
CA ILE A 162 -23.06 8.67 2.76
C ILE A 162 -23.34 8.68 4.26
N THR A 163 -22.48 8.05 5.05
CA THR A 163 -22.69 7.86 6.48
C THR A 163 -22.63 9.18 7.23
N THR A 164 -21.70 10.08 6.87
CA THR A 164 -21.63 11.43 7.45
C THR A 164 -22.92 12.22 7.19
N VAL A 165 -23.45 12.21 5.96
CA VAL A 165 -24.69 12.92 5.61
C VAL A 165 -25.91 12.34 6.34
N LEU A 166 -25.98 11.02 6.47
CA LEU A 166 -27.09 10.36 7.17
C LEU A 166 -27.04 10.59 8.67
N SER A 167 -25.85 10.70 9.27
CA SER A 167 -25.70 10.93 10.71
C SER A 167 -26.36 12.24 11.20
N GLU A 168 -26.60 13.19 10.31
CA GLU A 168 -27.30 14.44 10.61
C GLU A 168 -28.81 14.26 10.80
N HIS A 169 -29.40 13.18 10.26
CA HIS A 169 -30.85 12.99 10.17
C HIS A 169 -31.33 11.64 10.73
N CYS A 170 -30.43 10.66 10.82
CA CYS A 170 -30.71 9.28 11.23
C CYS A 170 -29.90 8.91 12.47
N GLN A 171 -30.50 8.17 13.39
CA GLN A 171 -29.81 7.67 14.58
C GLN A 171 -29.30 6.24 14.38
N SER A 172 -28.16 5.89 14.98
CA SER A 172 -27.73 4.48 15.03
C SER A 172 -28.79 3.64 15.77
N PRO A 173 -29.22 2.48 15.26
CA PRO A 173 -28.61 1.66 14.20
C PRO A 173 -29.24 1.78 12.80
N CYS A 174 -30.19 2.67 12.53
CA CYS A 174 -30.87 2.74 11.22
C CYS A 174 -29.99 3.24 10.06
N ILE A 175 -28.80 3.79 10.36
CA ILE A 175 -27.88 4.37 9.39
C ILE A 175 -27.42 3.35 8.34
N GLU A 176 -27.19 2.09 8.70
CA GLU A 176 -26.67 1.09 7.74
C GLU A 176 -27.69 0.78 6.62
N ASP A 177 -28.96 0.62 6.98
CA ASP A 177 -30.03 0.39 6.01
C ASP A 177 -30.35 1.65 5.23
N ALA A 178 -30.39 2.81 5.90
CA ALA A 178 -30.54 4.10 5.26
C ALA A 178 -29.42 4.37 4.24
N ALA A 179 -28.17 3.95 4.53
CA ALA A 179 -27.04 4.09 3.61
C ALA A 179 -27.24 3.31 2.33
N LYS A 180 -27.75 2.07 2.42
CA LYS A 180 -28.06 1.23 1.25
C LYS A 180 -29.18 1.85 0.40
N ILE A 181 -30.22 2.38 1.02
CA ILE A 181 -31.34 3.04 0.32
C ILE A 181 -30.87 4.33 -0.36
N LEU A 182 -30.07 5.14 0.35
CA LEU A 182 -29.49 6.36 -0.22
C LEU A 182 -28.54 6.06 -1.38
N GLU A 183 -27.70 5.02 -1.26
CA GLU A 183 -26.82 4.59 -2.32
C GLU A 183 -27.60 4.21 -3.59
N GLN A 184 -28.66 3.40 -3.46
CA GLN A 184 -29.51 3.01 -4.58
C GLN A 184 -30.22 4.21 -5.22
N SER A 185 -30.71 5.12 -4.39
CA SER A 185 -31.35 6.37 -4.84
C SER A 185 -30.34 7.26 -5.58
N LEU A 186 -29.12 7.38 -5.07
CA LEU A 186 -28.04 8.15 -5.68
C LEU A 186 -27.58 7.55 -7.02
N ARG A 187 -27.47 6.22 -7.12
CA ARG A 187 -27.17 5.53 -8.38
C ARG A 187 -28.26 5.77 -9.43
N SER A 188 -29.53 5.71 -9.01
CA SER A 188 -30.67 5.97 -9.90
C SER A 188 -30.70 7.42 -10.37
N ALA A 189 -30.48 8.37 -9.46
CA ALA A 189 -30.42 9.79 -9.77
C ALA A 189 -29.22 10.12 -10.69
N TRP A 190 -28.07 9.48 -10.49
CA TRP A 190 -26.89 9.63 -11.34
C TRP A 190 -27.17 9.14 -12.77
N ALA A 191 -27.75 7.95 -12.91
CA ALA A 191 -28.09 7.39 -14.21
C ALA A 191 -29.10 8.26 -15.00
N ALA A 192 -29.98 8.98 -14.30
CA ALA A 192 -30.96 9.89 -14.92
C ALA A 192 -30.43 11.31 -15.18
N ALA A 193 -29.27 11.69 -14.65
CA ALA A 193 -28.77 13.07 -14.71
C ALA A 193 -28.28 13.45 -16.12
N PRO A 194 -28.64 14.65 -16.64
CA PRO A 194 -28.18 15.10 -17.95
C PRO A 194 -26.66 15.39 -17.93
N GLY A 195 -25.94 14.84 -18.91
CA GLY A 195 -24.49 15.00 -19.04
C GLY A 195 -23.67 13.87 -18.43
N THR A 196 -24.30 12.81 -17.90
CA THR A 196 -23.58 11.56 -17.62
C THR A 196 -23.16 10.88 -18.93
N PRO A 197 -21.91 10.41 -19.04
CA PRO A 197 -21.44 9.78 -20.26
C PRO A 197 -22.27 8.53 -20.57
N ASN A 198 -22.77 8.38 -21.81
CA ASN A 198 -23.49 7.16 -22.25
C ASN A 198 -22.66 5.86 -22.22
N ASN A 199 -21.44 5.91 -21.69
CA ASN A 199 -20.56 4.76 -21.59
C ASN A 199 -20.89 3.99 -20.31
N LEU A 200 -21.30 2.72 -20.47
CA LEU A 200 -21.74 1.84 -19.37
C LEU A 200 -20.74 1.79 -18.20
N ASP A 201 -19.44 1.89 -18.47
CA ASP A 201 -18.38 1.86 -17.46
C ASP A 201 -18.27 3.16 -16.64
N GLN A 202 -18.65 4.31 -17.21
CA GLN A 202 -18.60 5.62 -16.54
C GLN A 202 -19.87 5.93 -15.72
N ASN A 203 -20.96 5.21 -16.00
CA ASN A 203 -22.22 5.31 -15.24
C ASN A 203 -22.25 4.48 -13.97
N ASN A 204 -21.28 3.59 -13.77
CA ASN A 204 -21.19 2.76 -12.58
C ASN A 204 -20.40 3.45 -11.48
N LEU A 205 -21.10 4.16 -10.60
CA LEU A 205 -20.52 4.67 -9.36
C LEU A 205 -19.84 3.53 -8.59
N ARG A 206 -18.67 3.81 -8.01
CA ARG A 206 -17.91 2.87 -7.18
C ARG A 206 -18.18 3.16 -5.71
N GLN A 207 -18.04 2.13 -4.87
CA GLN A 207 -18.18 2.26 -3.42
C GLN A 207 -16.85 1.91 -2.76
N ALA A 208 -16.43 2.71 -1.80
CA ALA A 208 -15.27 2.45 -0.96
C ALA A 208 -15.65 2.77 0.49
N GLY A 209 -15.94 1.74 1.28
CA GLY A 209 -16.55 1.93 2.62
C GLY A 209 -17.84 2.74 2.53
N ASP A 210 -17.91 3.82 3.30
CA ASP A 210 -19.05 4.75 3.35
C ASP A 210 -19.09 5.76 2.17
N PHE A 211 -18.08 5.73 1.30
CA PHE A 211 -17.96 6.67 0.20
C PHE A 211 -18.54 6.10 -1.09
N VAL A 212 -19.28 6.94 -1.82
CA VAL A 212 -19.65 6.70 -3.21
C VAL A 212 -18.85 7.63 -4.12
N LEU A 213 -18.23 7.06 -5.14
CA LEU A 213 -17.29 7.74 -6.03
C LEU A 213 -17.70 7.62 -7.49
N THR A 214 -17.34 8.65 -8.26
CA THR A 214 -17.26 8.54 -9.71
C THR A 214 -16.08 7.63 -10.10
N PRO A 215 -16.15 6.91 -11.24
CA PRO A 215 -15.03 6.09 -11.73
C PRO A 215 -13.73 6.88 -11.88
N ALA A 216 -13.80 8.09 -12.44
CA ALA A 216 -12.62 8.94 -12.61
C ALA A 216 -11.94 9.30 -11.28
N ARG A 217 -12.73 9.59 -10.23
CA ARG A 217 -12.17 9.88 -8.91
C ARG A 217 -11.59 8.63 -8.26
N HIS A 218 -12.27 7.49 -8.37
CA HIS A 218 -11.75 6.22 -7.89
C HIS A 218 -10.38 5.89 -8.51
N ASP A 219 -10.26 5.98 -9.84
CA ASP A 219 -9.03 5.68 -10.56
C ASP A 219 -7.91 6.68 -10.21
N GLN A 220 -8.25 7.96 -10.00
CA GLN A 220 -7.31 8.98 -9.56
C GLN A 220 -6.71 8.64 -8.18
N GLU A 221 -7.56 8.30 -7.20
CA GLU A 221 -7.11 7.98 -5.84
C GLU A 221 -6.35 6.65 -5.80
N GLN A 222 -6.79 5.65 -6.57
CA GLN A 222 -6.06 4.39 -6.75
C GLN A 222 -4.67 4.65 -7.35
N THR A 223 -4.58 5.49 -8.39
CA THR A 223 -3.29 5.87 -8.99
C THR A 223 -2.38 6.59 -7.99
N ALA A 224 -2.95 7.45 -7.14
CA ALA A 224 -2.20 8.11 -6.08
C ALA A 224 -1.62 7.11 -5.06
N LEU A 225 -2.41 6.10 -4.65
CA LEU A 225 -1.95 5.01 -3.78
C LEU A 225 -0.83 4.18 -4.43
N LEU A 226 -0.98 3.84 -5.72
CA LEU A 226 0.06 3.11 -6.46
C LEU A 226 1.36 3.92 -6.59
N SER A 227 1.26 5.23 -6.84
CA SER A 227 2.41 6.13 -6.92
C SER A 227 3.11 6.32 -5.56
N ALA A 228 2.34 6.42 -4.47
CA ALA A 228 2.87 6.46 -3.12
C ALA A 228 3.59 5.15 -2.76
N SER A 229 3.00 4.01 -3.13
CA SER A 229 3.61 2.68 -2.98
C SER A 229 4.96 2.57 -3.70
N GLN A 230 5.02 3.06 -4.94
CA GLN A 230 6.27 3.11 -5.71
C GLN A 230 7.32 4.00 -5.03
N SER A 231 6.92 5.19 -4.58
CA SER A 231 7.83 6.12 -3.89
C SER A 231 8.38 5.51 -2.60
N TYR A 232 7.52 4.85 -1.82
CA TYR A 232 7.90 4.13 -0.62
C TYR A 232 8.87 2.97 -0.90
N ALA A 233 8.66 2.21 -1.98
CA ALA A 233 9.60 1.17 -2.41
C ALA A 233 11.00 1.73 -2.71
N ILE A 234 11.09 2.87 -3.40
CA ILE A 234 12.35 3.55 -3.70
C ILE A 234 13.04 4.02 -2.40
N GLU A 235 12.29 4.55 -1.44
CA GLU A 235 12.83 4.98 -0.14
C GLU A 235 13.36 3.81 0.68
N GLN A 236 12.62 2.71 0.76
CA GLN A 236 13.08 1.49 1.42
C GLN A 236 14.34 0.94 0.75
N TRP A 237 14.41 0.99 -0.58
CA TRP A 237 15.59 0.57 -1.33
C TRP A 237 16.81 1.44 -1.04
N LYS A 238 16.66 2.77 -1.00
CA LYS A 238 17.75 3.68 -0.62
C LYS A 238 18.23 3.42 0.80
N SER A 239 17.30 3.22 1.74
CA SER A 239 17.65 2.87 3.12
C SER A 239 18.40 1.53 3.21
N LEU A 240 18.08 0.55 2.37
CA LEU A 240 18.83 -0.71 2.26
C LEU A 240 20.25 -0.50 1.71
N GLN A 241 20.47 0.46 0.82
CA GLN A 241 21.81 0.79 0.33
C GLN A 241 22.69 1.39 1.42
N GLU A 242 22.11 2.15 2.35
CA GLU A 242 22.80 2.73 3.50
C GLU A 242 23.08 1.70 4.59
N ASP A 243 22.12 0.80 4.85
CA ASP A 243 22.26 -0.32 5.78
C ASP A 243 21.85 -1.65 5.14
N LEU A 244 22.86 -2.38 4.67
CA LEU A 244 22.69 -3.71 4.07
C LEU A 244 22.12 -4.77 5.04
N GLY A 245 22.06 -4.48 6.34
CA GLY A 245 21.47 -5.35 7.35
C GLY A 245 19.95 -5.24 7.46
N LYS A 246 19.36 -4.16 6.93
CA LYS A 246 17.93 -3.88 7.01
C LYS A 246 17.11 -4.84 6.13
N GLU A 247 15.94 -5.23 6.59
CA GLU A 247 14.96 -5.94 5.77
C GLU A 247 13.97 -4.96 5.15
N MET A 248 13.65 -5.19 3.88
CA MET A 248 12.58 -4.45 3.21
C MET A 248 11.23 -4.97 3.68
N VAL A 249 10.38 -4.05 4.13
CA VAL A 249 9.02 -4.34 4.59
C VAL A 249 8.05 -3.46 3.82
N CYS A 250 7.02 -4.07 3.23
CA CYS A 250 5.87 -3.34 2.71
C CYS A 250 4.95 -2.98 3.88
N SER A 251 4.85 -1.69 4.21
CA SER A 251 3.95 -1.20 5.25
C SER A 251 2.85 -0.36 4.62
N LEU A 252 1.64 -0.93 4.56
CA LEU A 252 0.47 -0.23 4.03
C LEU A 252 0.17 1.05 4.82
N GLN A 253 0.32 1.00 6.15
CA GLN A 253 0.15 2.16 7.00
C GLN A 253 1.14 3.28 6.64
N ALA A 254 2.40 2.96 6.37
CA ALA A 254 3.39 3.97 6.00
C ALA A 254 3.10 4.59 4.62
N ILE A 255 2.55 3.80 3.69
CA ILE A 255 2.09 4.30 2.38
C ILE A 255 0.90 5.24 2.58
N GLU A 256 -0.07 4.88 3.42
CA GLU A 256 -1.21 5.74 3.76
C GLU A 256 -0.75 7.05 4.43
N ASP A 257 0.17 6.97 5.40
CA ASP A 257 0.67 8.14 6.15
C ASP A 257 1.47 9.10 5.26
N SER A 258 1.99 8.63 4.11
CA SER A 258 2.72 9.46 3.15
C SER A 258 1.81 10.39 2.34
N LEU A 259 0.50 10.12 2.29
CA LEU A 259 -0.47 10.89 1.54
C LEU A 259 -1.13 11.96 2.42
N THR A 260 -1.01 13.23 2.04
CA THR A 260 -1.65 14.36 2.72
C THR A 260 -2.91 14.80 1.94
N GLY A 261 -4.07 14.93 2.62
CA GLY A 261 -5.25 15.63 2.08
C GLY A 261 -6.57 14.85 2.00
N THR A 262 -6.58 13.52 1.91
CA THR A 262 -7.81 12.70 1.73
C THR A 262 -7.80 11.41 2.57
N VAL A 263 -7.30 11.51 3.81
CA VAL A 263 -7.05 10.35 4.69
C VAL A 263 -8.27 9.42 4.86
N PRO A 264 -9.53 9.91 5.07
CA PRO A 264 -10.67 9.00 5.26
C PRO A 264 -11.02 8.21 4.00
N LEU A 265 -11.04 8.86 2.84
CA LEU A 265 -11.37 8.22 1.57
C LEU A 265 -10.29 7.22 1.14
N LEU A 266 -9.02 7.59 1.26
CA LEU A 266 -7.90 6.71 0.96
C LEU A 266 -7.89 5.48 1.88
N LYS A 267 -8.20 5.65 3.16
CA LYS A 267 -8.37 4.53 4.11
C LYS A 267 -9.52 3.62 3.71
N ALA A 268 -10.64 4.19 3.27
CA ALA A 268 -11.78 3.41 2.80
C ALA A 268 -11.43 2.61 1.54
N LEU A 269 -10.69 3.19 0.59
CA LEU A 269 -10.17 2.49 -0.59
C LEU A 269 -9.18 1.39 -0.22
N MET A 270 -8.29 1.61 0.74
CA MET A 270 -7.37 0.59 1.27
C MET A 270 -8.08 -0.53 2.06
N GLY A 271 -9.35 -0.31 2.43
CA GLY A 271 -10.26 -1.34 2.91
C GLY A 271 -10.62 -2.36 1.83
N ASP A 272 -10.62 -1.97 0.55
CA ASP A 272 -10.84 -2.88 -0.57
C ASP A 272 -9.64 -3.82 -0.75
N LYS A 273 -9.94 -5.12 -0.80
CA LYS A 273 -8.95 -6.18 -0.96
C LYS A 273 -8.22 -6.09 -2.31
N GLU A 274 -8.91 -5.71 -3.38
CA GLU A 274 -8.32 -5.61 -4.71
C GLU A 274 -7.33 -4.44 -4.80
N VAL A 275 -7.73 -3.27 -4.28
CA VAL A 275 -6.86 -2.08 -4.20
C VAL A 275 -5.64 -2.38 -3.34
N ARG A 276 -5.84 -2.95 -2.14
CA ARG A 276 -4.75 -3.34 -1.24
C ARG A 276 -3.74 -4.25 -1.93
N LYS A 277 -4.23 -5.29 -2.60
CA LYS A 277 -3.39 -6.24 -3.32
C LYS A 277 -2.61 -5.55 -4.44
N ALA A 278 -3.25 -4.68 -5.22
CA ALA A 278 -2.59 -3.92 -6.29
C ALA A 278 -1.48 -3.01 -5.74
N VAL A 279 -1.69 -2.37 -4.59
CA VAL A 279 -0.70 -1.54 -3.90
C VAL A 279 0.51 -2.37 -3.46
N GLU A 280 0.30 -3.55 -2.87
CA GLU A 280 1.38 -4.46 -2.49
C GLU A 280 2.14 -5.01 -3.70
N GLU A 281 1.41 -5.42 -4.75
CA GLU A 281 2.01 -5.89 -6.00
C GLU A 281 2.86 -4.81 -6.66
N GLN A 282 2.39 -3.56 -6.67
CA GLN A 282 3.14 -2.42 -7.19
C GLN A 282 4.42 -2.17 -6.39
N PHE A 283 4.35 -2.26 -5.06
CA PHE A 283 5.53 -2.16 -4.20
C PHE A 283 6.57 -3.22 -4.61
N TRP A 284 6.18 -4.50 -4.62
CA TRP A 284 7.12 -5.60 -4.91
C TRP A 284 7.59 -5.62 -6.36
N SER A 285 6.78 -5.16 -7.31
CA SER A 285 7.18 -4.98 -8.69
C SER A 285 8.31 -3.95 -8.80
N GLU A 286 8.16 -2.81 -8.14
CA GLU A 286 9.18 -1.76 -8.16
C GLU A 286 10.47 -2.22 -7.45
N VAL A 287 10.35 -2.93 -6.32
CA VAL A 287 11.52 -3.54 -5.65
C VAL A 287 12.24 -4.52 -6.58
N SER A 288 11.49 -5.35 -7.30
CA SER A 288 12.06 -6.31 -8.25
C SER A 288 12.78 -5.62 -9.41
N ARG A 289 12.24 -4.51 -9.91
CA ARG A 289 12.89 -3.67 -10.93
C ARG A 289 14.21 -3.10 -10.42
N LEU A 290 14.20 -2.50 -9.23
CA LEU A 290 15.40 -1.94 -8.59
C LEU A 290 16.45 -3.02 -8.31
N GLU A 291 16.03 -4.22 -7.89
CA GLU A 291 16.91 -5.36 -7.68
C GLU A 291 17.57 -5.81 -8.98
N ALA A 292 16.80 -5.92 -10.08
CA ALA A 292 17.33 -6.29 -11.39
C ALA A 292 18.36 -5.26 -11.93
N GLU A 293 18.09 -3.97 -11.76
CA GLU A 293 19.03 -2.89 -12.11
C GLU A 293 20.32 -2.97 -11.29
N ASN A 294 20.22 -3.23 -9.99
CA ASN A 294 21.36 -3.41 -9.11
C ASN A 294 22.19 -4.65 -9.47
N GLU A 295 21.55 -5.78 -9.80
CA GLU A 295 22.22 -7.00 -10.25
C GLU A 295 22.95 -6.79 -11.58
N SER A 296 22.36 -6.03 -12.51
CA SER A 296 22.99 -5.66 -13.78
C SER A 296 24.22 -4.77 -13.57
N ALA A 297 24.11 -3.76 -12.70
CA ALA A 297 25.22 -2.87 -12.34
C ALA A 297 26.35 -3.64 -11.65
N PHE A 298 26.03 -4.53 -10.71
CA PHE A 298 27.00 -5.43 -10.08
C PHE A 298 27.71 -6.33 -11.09
N SER A 299 26.95 -6.91 -12.03
CA SER A 299 27.48 -7.80 -13.07
C SER A 299 28.48 -7.08 -13.96
N THR A 300 28.14 -5.87 -14.41
CA THR A 300 29.03 -5.03 -15.22
C THR A 300 30.31 -4.69 -14.45
N PHE A 301 30.17 -4.20 -13.22
CA PHE A 301 31.30 -3.86 -12.35
C PHE A 301 32.21 -5.08 -12.12
N TRP A 302 31.61 -6.22 -11.78
CA TRP A 302 32.36 -7.41 -11.41
C TRP A 302 33.11 -8.00 -12.59
N THR A 303 32.45 -8.17 -13.74
CA THR A 303 33.04 -8.71 -14.97
C THR A 303 34.28 -7.93 -15.40
N ASP A 304 34.18 -6.59 -15.45
CA ASP A 304 35.29 -5.71 -15.84
C ASP A 304 36.45 -5.75 -14.84
N ARG A 305 36.15 -5.88 -13.55
CA ARG A 305 37.15 -5.76 -12.48
C ARG A 305 37.87 -7.08 -12.20
N VAL A 306 37.16 -8.21 -12.28
CA VAL A 306 37.63 -9.51 -11.75
C VAL A 306 37.81 -10.55 -12.86
N PRO A 307 36.78 -11.19 -13.47
CA PRO A 307 36.96 -12.22 -14.49
C PRO A 307 37.85 -11.80 -15.65
N VAL A 308 37.59 -10.63 -16.25
CA VAL A 308 38.37 -10.11 -17.39
C VAL A 308 39.84 -9.97 -17.01
N ARG A 309 40.12 -9.40 -15.84
CA ARG A 309 41.49 -9.14 -15.37
C ARG A 309 42.23 -10.43 -15.04
N VAL A 310 41.57 -11.38 -14.38
CA VAL A 310 42.14 -12.69 -14.08
C VAL A 310 42.43 -13.44 -15.37
N ARG A 311 41.51 -13.42 -16.35
CA ARG A 311 41.72 -14.09 -17.64
C ARG A 311 42.90 -13.52 -18.40
N VAL A 312 43.04 -12.20 -18.50
CA VAL A 312 44.20 -11.55 -19.14
C VAL A 312 45.52 -11.96 -18.47
N TYR A 313 45.56 -12.14 -17.15
CA TYR A 313 46.74 -12.61 -16.44
C TYR A 313 47.02 -14.10 -16.66
N THR A 314 45.98 -14.94 -16.65
CA THR A 314 46.10 -16.37 -16.93
C THR A 314 46.56 -16.63 -18.37
N ASP A 315 46.04 -15.88 -19.34
CA ASP A 315 46.46 -15.97 -20.75
C ASP A 315 47.95 -15.59 -20.91
N GLY A 316 48.43 -14.61 -20.14
CA GLY A 316 49.86 -14.25 -20.12
C GLY A 316 50.74 -15.35 -19.50
N LEU A 317 50.21 -16.05 -18.49
CA LEU A 317 50.89 -17.15 -17.82
C LEU A 317 51.03 -18.39 -18.72
N GLU A 318 50.04 -18.67 -19.57
CA GLU A 318 50.06 -19.82 -20.49
C GLU A 318 51.19 -19.78 -21.52
N ILE A 319 51.74 -18.59 -21.79
CA ILE A 319 52.80 -18.39 -22.78
C ILE A 319 54.20 -18.71 -22.21
N ILE A 320 54.32 -18.81 -20.88
CA ILE A 320 55.57 -19.13 -20.22
C ILE A 320 55.88 -20.63 -20.38
N GLN A 321 56.87 -20.94 -21.22
CA GLN A 321 57.30 -22.32 -21.51
C GLN A 321 58.09 -22.98 -20.37
N ASP A 322 58.82 -22.20 -19.58
CA ASP A 322 59.57 -22.73 -18.42
C ASP A 322 58.58 -23.10 -17.31
N ALA A 323 58.37 -24.40 -17.08
CA ALA A 323 57.43 -24.92 -16.11
C ALA A 323 57.68 -24.38 -14.69
N LYS A 324 58.94 -24.30 -14.26
CA LYS A 324 59.29 -23.81 -12.92
C LYS A 324 58.99 -22.32 -12.79
N LEU A 325 59.24 -21.53 -13.83
CA LEU A 325 58.87 -20.12 -13.86
C LEU A 325 57.35 -19.94 -13.87
N LYS A 326 56.63 -20.73 -14.68
CA LYS A 326 55.17 -20.75 -14.75
C LYS A 326 54.56 -21.04 -13.38
N ASP A 327 55.04 -22.05 -12.66
CA ASP A 327 54.57 -22.37 -11.31
C ASP A 327 54.82 -21.21 -10.33
N GLN A 328 56.02 -20.62 -10.35
CA GLN A 328 56.36 -19.49 -9.49
C GLN A 328 55.52 -18.23 -9.76
N LEU A 329 55.20 -17.96 -11.03
CA LEU A 329 54.33 -16.85 -11.42
C LEU A 329 52.85 -17.16 -11.13
N SER A 330 52.43 -18.41 -11.28
CA SER A 330 51.09 -18.90 -10.90
C SER A 330 50.83 -18.68 -9.42
N ASP A 331 51.77 -19.06 -8.55
CA ASP A 331 51.69 -18.84 -7.09
C ASP A 331 51.62 -17.36 -6.72
N LEU A 332 52.38 -16.52 -7.43
CA LEU A 332 52.37 -15.07 -7.25
C LEU A 332 51.03 -14.46 -7.66
N LEU A 333 50.50 -14.87 -8.83
CA LEU A 333 49.19 -14.43 -9.32
C LEU A 333 48.07 -14.88 -8.39
N ALA A 334 48.11 -16.13 -7.90
CA ALA A 334 47.15 -16.63 -6.93
C ALA A 334 47.15 -15.81 -5.64
N THR A 335 48.33 -15.45 -5.14
CA THR A 335 48.49 -14.60 -3.95
C THR A 335 47.88 -13.21 -4.18
N TYR A 336 48.14 -12.59 -5.33
CA TYR A 336 47.55 -11.31 -5.71
C TYR A 336 46.02 -11.37 -5.81
N ILE A 337 45.49 -12.40 -6.48
CA ILE A 337 44.04 -12.59 -6.62
C ILE A 337 43.38 -12.71 -5.24
N GLN A 338 43.92 -13.57 -4.38
CA GLN A 338 43.33 -13.92 -3.10
C GLN A 338 43.46 -12.82 -2.05
N LYS A 339 44.59 -12.11 -2.01
CA LYS A 339 44.89 -11.12 -0.97
C LYS A 339 44.59 -9.68 -1.34
N GLU A 340 44.56 -9.35 -2.64
CA GLU A 340 44.41 -7.97 -3.10
C GLU A 340 43.18 -7.82 -4.01
N LEU A 341 43.16 -8.48 -5.17
CA LEU A 341 42.14 -8.24 -6.18
C LEU A 341 40.72 -8.53 -5.69
N LEU A 342 40.48 -9.72 -5.10
CA LEU A 342 39.15 -10.09 -4.63
C LEU A 342 38.72 -9.27 -3.41
N PRO A 343 39.51 -9.13 -2.32
CA PRO A 343 39.11 -8.29 -1.19
C PRO A 343 38.84 -6.83 -1.57
N GLU A 344 39.68 -6.23 -2.42
CA GLU A 344 39.49 -4.85 -2.89
C GLU A 344 38.22 -4.72 -3.72
N SER A 345 37.98 -5.64 -4.65
CA SER A 345 36.80 -5.60 -5.53
C SER A 345 35.50 -5.82 -4.76
N ILE A 346 35.49 -6.74 -3.78
CA ILE A 346 34.36 -6.97 -2.88
C ILE A 346 34.08 -5.74 -2.02
N SER A 347 35.13 -5.15 -1.42
CA SER A 347 34.99 -3.94 -0.60
C SER A 347 34.41 -2.78 -1.41
N LYS A 348 34.91 -2.58 -2.65
CA LYS A 348 34.40 -1.55 -3.56
C LYS A 348 32.95 -1.79 -3.99
N ALA A 349 32.58 -3.03 -4.31
CA ALA A 349 31.20 -3.36 -4.66
C ALA A 349 30.23 -3.04 -3.50
N ARG A 350 30.63 -3.34 -2.26
CA ARG A 350 29.85 -3.01 -1.06
C ARG A 350 29.75 -1.50 -0.85
N ALA A 351 30.86 -0.79 -0.94
CA ALA A 351 30.89 0.67 -0.75
C ALA A 351 30.07 1.43 -1.81
N GLN A 352 29.87 0.85 -3.00
CA GLN A 352 29.02 1.41 -4.06
C GLN A 352 27.55 0.96 -3.99
N GLY A 353 27.16 0.19 -2.96
CA GLY A 353 25.78 -0.32 -2.85
C GLY A 353 25.40 -1.33 -3.94
N LEU A 354 26.36 -2.00 -4.57
CA LEU A 354 26.11 -2.99 -5.64
C LEU A 354 25.72 -4.39 -5.11
N VAL A 355 25.63 -4.55 -3.78
CA VAL A 355 25.40 -5.85 -3.11
C VAL A 355 24.11 -5.80 -2.30
N CYS A 356 23.04 -5.19 -2.86
CA CYS A 356 21.76 -5.04 -2.18
C CYS A 356 20.83 -6.24 -2.39
N SER A 357 20.89 -6.84 -3.58
CA SER A 357 20.14 -8.06 -3.92
C SER A 357 20.41 -9.20 -2.93
N ARG A 358 19.33 -9.89 -2.50
CA ARG A 358 19.45 -11.02 -1.55
C ARG A 358 20.27 -12.15 -2.17
N LYS A 359 20.06 -12.40 -3.46
CA LYS A 359 20.79 -13.39 -4.27
C LYS A 359 22.27 -13.02 -4.34
N THR A 360 22.59 -11.78 -4.69
CA THR A 360 23.96 -11.28 -4.84
C THR A 360 24.70 -11.35 -3.51
N LYS A 361 24.11 -10.87 -2.42
CA LYS A 361 24.68 -10.92 -1.07
C LYS A 361 25.01 -12.35 -0.63
N LYS A 362 24.06 -13.28 -0.77
CA LYS A 362 24.24 -14.70 -0.41
C LYS A 362 25.33 -15.38 -1.24
N ASN A 363 25.32 -15.15 -2.55
CA ASN A 363 26.31 -15.74 -3.46
C ASN A 363 27.71 -15.16 -3.22
N LEU A 364 27.82 -13.85 -2.99
CA LEU A 364 29.10 -13.18 -2.72
C LEU A 364 29.69 -13.62 -1.39
N GLN A 365 28.87 -13.75 -0.33
CA GLN A 365 29.33 -14.26 0.97
C GLN A 365 29.88 -15.69 0.85
N ARG A 366 29.16 -16.58 0.16
CA ARG A 366 29.64 -17.95 -0.11
C ARG A 366 30.94 -17.96 -0.91
N PHE A 367 31.02 -17.12 -1.95
CA PHE A 367 32.22 -16.96 -2.74
C PHE A 367 33.40 -16.46 -1.90
N GLU A 368 33.18 -15.48 -1.03
CA GLU A 368 34.20 -14.95 -0.13
C GLU A 368 34.73 -16.03 0.81
N THR A 369 33.85 -16.83 1.44
CA THR A 369 34.25 -17.96 2.28
C THR A 369 35.08 -18.99 1.50
N ILE A 370 34.62 -19.37 0.30
CA ILE A 370 35.30 -20.36 -0.56
C ILE A 370 36.66 -19.82 -1.06
N SER A 371 36.76 -18.51 -1.32
CA SER A 371 38.00 -17.87 -1.77
C SER A 371 39.03 -17.75 -0.64
N LYS A 372 38.59 -17.70 0.61
CA LYS A 372 39.44 -17.65 1.82
C LYS A 372 39.82 -19.05 2.32
N SER A 373 39.00 -20.08 2.07
CA SER A 373 39.28 -21.45 2.49
C SER A 373 40.35 -22.09 1.59
N SER A 374 41.49 -22.42 2.20
CA SER A 374 42.70 -23.03 1.62
C SER A 374 43.48 -22.19 0.58
N LYS A 375 44.79 -22.47 0.50
CA LYS A 375 45.68 -21.86 -0.50
C LYS A 375 45.38 -22.52 -1.84
N LYS A 376 44.78 -21.77 -2.76
CA LYS A 376 44.39 -22.25 -4.09
C LYS A 376 45.39 -21.80 -5.14
N GLY A 377 45.59 -22.61 -6.17
CA GLY A 377 46.35 -22.21 -7.35
C GLY A 377 45.61 -21.16 -8.20
N ALA A 378 46.32 -20.46 -9.09
CA ALA A 378 45.69 -19.42 -9.92
C ALA A 378 44.58 -19.98 -10.83
N SER A 379 44.78 -21.19 -11.38
CA SER A 379 43.77 -21.88 -12.21
C SER A 379 42.52 -22.28 -11.41
N GLU A 380 42.68 -22.74 -10.17
CA GLU A 380 41.57 -23.07 -9.28
C GLU A 380 40.77 -21.84 -8.88
N LEU A 381 41.45 -20.72 -8.63
CA LEU A 381 40.83 -19.42 -8.36
C LEU A 381 40.07 -18.91 -9.58
N ALA A 382 40.66 -18.98 -10.78
CA ALA A 382 39.99 -18.62 -12.03
C ALA A 382 38.71 -19.43 -12.24
N THR A 383 38.78 -20.75 -12.02
CA THR A 383 37.60 -21.64 -12.10
C THR A 383 36.55 -21.30 -11.04
N THR A 384 36.97 -20.92 -9.83
CA THR A 384 36.05 -20.50 -8.76
C THR A 384 35.33 -19.19 -9.13
N ILE A 385 36.06 -18.23 -9.71
CA ILE A 385 35.53 -16.95 -10.21
C ILE A 385 34.55 -17.17 -11.37
N GLU A 386 34.87 -18.07 -12.29
CA GLU A 386 33.99 -18.43 -13.41
C GLU A 386 32.68 -19.05 -12.90
N ARG A 387 32.77 -20.00 -11.95
CA ARG A 387 31.59 -20.59 -11.31
C ARG A 387 30.74 -19.55 -10.59
N PHE A 388 31.35 -18.57 -9.93
CA PHE A 388 30.63 -17.45 -9.32
C PHE A 388 29.93 -16.61 -10.39
N SER A 389 30.62 -16.25 -11.47
CA SER A 389 30.09 -15.44 -12.56
C SER A 389 28.87 -16.12 -13.22
N LYS A 390 28.96 -17.43 -13.50
CA LYS A 390 27.84 -18.25 -13.99
C LYS A 390 26.65 -18.27 -13.02
N LYS A 391 26.90 -18.39 -11.71
CA LYS A 391 25.84 -18.36 -10.68
C LYS A 391 25.14 -17.00 -10.58
N GLN A 392 25.82 -15.92 -10.94
CA GLN A 392 25.23 -14.59 -10.99
C GLN A 392 24.54 -14.28 -12.32
N GLY A 393 24.61 -15.19 -13.30
CA GLY A 393 24.08 -14.94 -14.65
C GLY A 393 24.92 -13.93 -15.45
N MET A 394 26.19 -13.74 -15.09
CA MET A 394 27.10 -12.87 -15.82
C MET A 394 27.52 -13.56 -17.13
N ALA A 395 27.56 -12.79 -18.22
CA ALA A 395 28.11 -13.24 -19.49
C ALA A 395 29.61 -13.52 -19.36
N GLU A 396 30.09 -14.51 -20.10
CA GLU A 396 31.51 -14.78 -20.20
C GLU A 396 32.22 -13.62 -20.93
N PRO A 397 33.42 -13.19 -20.50
CA PRO A 397 34.18 -12.17 -21.20
C PRO A 397 34.42 -12.54 -22.68
N ASP A 398 33.94 -11.71 -23.59
CA ASP A 398 34.21 -11.88 -25.02
C ASP A 398 35.66 -11.47 -25.38
N SER A 399 36.11 -11.86 -26.58
CA SER A 399 37.47 -11.58 -27.05
C SER A 399 37.79 -10.08 -27.19
N SER A 400 36.79 -9.25 -27.50
CA SER A 400 36.95 -7.78 -27.61
C SER A 400 37.15 -7.16 -26.22
N SER A 401 36.35 -7.58 -25.25
CA SER A 401 36.43 -7.17 -23.85
C SER A 401 37.80 -7.53 -23.24
N LEU A 402 38.33 -8.71 -23.53
CA LEU A 402 39.68 -9.14 -23.12
C LEU A 402 40.78 -8.30 -23.79
N ALA A 403 40.69 -8.06 -25.11
CA ALA A 403 41.64 -7.24 -25.84
C ALA A 403 41.66 -5.78 -25.33
N GLY A 404 40.48 -5.19 -25.14
CA GLY A 404 40.32 -3.85 -24.57
C GLY A 404 40.86 -3.75 -23.14
N ALA A 405 40.63 -4.76 -22.31
CA ALA A 405 41.19 -4.81 -20.96
C ALA A 405 42.71 -4.92 -20.94
N LYS A 406 43.29 -5.75 -21.81
CA LYS A 406 44.74 -5.82 -22.01
C LYS A 406 45.31 -4.46 -22.41
N ILE A 407 44.70 -3.77 -23.38
CA ILE A 407 45.13 -2.43 -23.80
C ILE A 407 45.10 -1.47 -22.61
N ARG A 408 43.99 -1.44 -21.84
CA ARG A 408 43.86 -0.58 -20.65
C ARG A 408 44.91 -0.89 -19.59
N LEU A 409 45.22 -2.16 -19.36
CA LEU A 409 46.27 -2.59 -18.42
C LEU A 409 47.66 -2.13 -18.88
N VAL A 410 47.99 -2.33 -20.16
CA VAL A 410 49.28 -1.91 -20.73
C VAL A 410 49.41 -0.39 -20.70
N GLN A 411 48.35 0.36 -21.03
CA GLN A 411 48.34 1.82 -20.91
C GLN A 411 48.53 2.28 -19.47
N ASP A 412 47.89 1.63 -18.49
CA ASP A 412 48.09 1.94 -17.08
C ASP A 412 49.53 1.68 -16.62
N MET A 413 50.11 0.54 -17.04
CA MET A 413 51.52 0.23 -16.80
C MET A 413 52.45 1.25 -17.47
N THR A 414 52.14 1.69 -18.70
CA THR A 414 52.90 2.71 -19.42
C THR A 414 52.87 4.04 -18.67
N ARG A 415 51.69 4.49 -18.21
CA ARG A 415 51.57 5.71 -17.39
C ARG A 415 52.35 5.59 -16.08
N LYS A 416 52.34 4.44 -15.42
CA LYS A 416 53.13 4.16 -14.21
C LYS A 416 54.63 4.18 -14.50
N LEU A 417 55.05 3.59 -15.62
CA LEU A 417 56.44 3.60 -16.08
C LEU A 417 56.95 5.03 -16.30
N GLN A 418 56.14 5.90 -16.91
CA GLN A 418 56.53 7.31 -17.13
C GLN A 418 56.86 8.04 -15.82
N LYS A 419 56.14 7.71 -14.73
CA LYS A 419 56.35 8.29 -13.40
C LYS A 419 57.39 7.55 -12.55
N GLN A 420 57.85 6.39 -13.00
CA GLN A 420 58.79 5.57 -12.23
C GLN A 420 60.20 6.16 -12.27
N SER A 421 60.90 6.09 -11.14
CA SER A 421 62.28 6.54 -10.96
C SER A 421 63.21 5.39 -10.53
N GLU A 422 62.66 4.33 -9.93
CA GLU A 422 63.40 3.15 -9.50
C GLU A 422 63.78 2.25 -10.67
N GLY A 423 65.09 2.04 -10.85
CA GLY A 423 65.66 1.27 -11.96
C GLY A 423 65.08 -0.14 -12.12
N PRO A 424 65.11 -1.00 -11.07
CA PRO A 424 64.57 -2.36 -11.15
C PRO A 424 63.08 -2.44 -11.50
N LEU A 425 62.26 -1.57 -10.91
CA LEU A 425 60.81 -1.55 -11.15
C LEU A 425 60.48 -1.00 -12.53
N LEU A 426 61.25 -0.01 -12.99
CA LEU A 426 61.15 0.55 -14.35
C LEU A 426 61.51 -0.51 -15.39
N PHE A 427 62.61 -1.24 -15.20
CA PHE A 427 63.02 -2.33 -16.08
C PHE A 427 61.98 -3.47 -16.11
N LEU A 428 61.50 -3.92 -14.95
CA LEU A 428 60.44 -4.94 -14.87
C LEU A 428 59.19 -4.51 -15.64
N THR A 429 58.72 -3.27 -15.42
CA THR A 429 57.50 -2.76 -16.04
C THR A 429 57.66 -2.68 -17.57
N LEU A 430 58.82 -2.25 -18.06
CA LEU A 430 59.15 -2.27 -19.49
C LEU A 430 59.09 -3.69 -20.06
N VAL A 431 59.73 -4.67 -19.41
CA VAL A 431 59.72 -6.08 -19.86
C VAL A 431 58.30 -6.63 -19.94
N ILE A 432 57.44 -6.33 -18.95
CA ILE A 432 56.03 -6.77 -18.96
C ILE A 432 55.25 -6.09 -20.12
N ILE A 433 55.45 -4.79 -20.35
CA ILE A 433 54.80 -4.06 -21.47
C ILE A 433 55.20 -4.66 -22.81
N LEU A 434 56.50 -4.91 -23.02
CA LEU A 434 57.01 -5.52 -24.25
C LEU A 434 56.46 -6.93 -24.44
N LEU A 435 56.43 -7.76 -23.39
CA LEU A 435 55.83 -9.10 -23.47
C LEU A 435 54.37 -9.01 -23.87
N ALA A 436 53.60 -8.15 -23.21
CA ALA A 436 52.19 -7.96 -23.50
C ALA A 436 51.94 -7.47 -24.94
N ARG A 437 52.83 -6.67 -25.54
CA ARG A 437 52.67 -6.24 -26.95
C ARG A 437 52.72 -7.40 -27.95
N HIS A 438 53.49 -8.45 -27.66
CA HIS A 438 53.69 -9.58 -28.57
C HIS A 438 52.82 -10.81 -28.24
N GLN A 439 52.03 -10.76 -27.17
CA GLN A 439 51.35 -11.92 -26.57
C GLN A 439 49.87 -11.67 -26.31
N SER A 440 49.04 -12.71 -26.14
CA SER A 440 47.58 -12.54 -25.92
C SER A 440 47.21 -11.98 -24.54
N GLY A 441 48.07 -12.14 -23.53
CA GLY A 441 47.83 -11.69 -22.16
C GLY A 441 48.91 -10.78 -21.59
N VAL A 442 48.86 -10.57 -20.26
CA VAL A 442 49.83 -9.79 -19.50
C VAL A 442 50.36 -10.66 -18.37
N VAL A 443 51.66 -10.65 -18.09
CA VAL A 443 52.23 -11.44 -16.99
C VAL A 443 52.22 -10.63 -15.69
N TYR A 444 51.69 -11.20 -14.60
CA TYR A 444 51.84 -10.63 -13.26
C TYR A 444 53.15 -11.10 -12.63
N ALA A 445 54.10 -10.19 -12.41
CA ALA A 445 55.45 -10.53 -11.95
C ALA A 445 56.04 -9.47 -11.02
N THR A 446 57.03 -9.89 -10.22
CA THR A 446 57.91 -9.02 -9.42
C THR A 446 59.33 -8.99 -9.99
N GLY A 447 60.15 -8.04 -9.52
CA GLY A 447 61.48 -7.76 -10.10
C GLY A 447 62.41 -8.97 -10.19
N LYS A 448 62.28 -9.95 -9.28
CA LYS A 448 63.08 -11.19 -9.28
C LYS A 448 62.90 -12.05 -10.54
N PHE A 449 61.80 -11.87 -11.27
CA PHE A 449 61.50 -12.63 -12.48
C PHE A 449 61.89 -11.90 -13.77
N ALA A 450 62.21 -10.60 -13.71
CA ALA A 450 62.51 -9.80 -14.90
C ALA A 450 63.61 -10.42 -15.81
N PRO A 451 64.74 -10.96 -15.29
CA PRO A 451 65.76 -11.59 -16.13
C PRO A 451 65.26 -12.84 -16.87
N LYS A 452 64.36 -13.62 -16.25
CA LYS A 452 63.80 -14.81 -16.88
C LYS A 452 62.73 -14.45 -17.92
N LEU A 453 61.92 -13.44 -17.62
CA LEU A 453 60.93 -12.88 -18.54
C LEU A 453 61.58 -12.25 -19.78
N LEU A 454 62.72 -11.58 -19.61
CA LEU A 454 63.49 -11.02 -20.73
C LEU A 454 63.85 -12.09 -21.76
N LYS A 455 64.24 -13.31 -21.34
CA LYS A 455 64.60 -14.39 -22.26
C LYS A 455 63.47 -14.75 -23.23
N HIS A 456 62.21 -14.59 -22.82
CA HIS A 456 61.05 -14.84 -23.69
C HIS A 456 60.87 -13.78 -24.77
N LEU A 457 61.49 -12.60 -24.65
CA LEU A 457 61.47 -11.55 -25.67
C LEU A 457 62.51 -11.75 -26.76
N LYS A 458 63.48 -12.66 -26.58
CA LYS A 458 64.60 -12.85 -27.52
C LYS A 458 64.17 -13.17 -28.95
N THR A 459 63.08 -13.92 -29.10
CA THR A 459 62.54 -14.30 -30.41
C THR A 459 61.58 -13.26 -31.00
N SER A 460 61.12 -12.30 -30.19
CA SER A 460 60.09 -11.32 -30.58
C SER A 460 60.65 -9.93 -30.88
N LEU A 461 61.84 -9.60 -30.36
CA LEU A 461 62.49 -8.31 -30.52
C LEU A 461 63.64 -8.37 -31.54
N ARG A 462 64.01 -7.20 -32.08
CA ARG A 462 65.23 -7.07 -32.90
C ARG A 462 66.47 -7.26 -32.03
N ALA A 463 67.56 -7.77 -32.62
CA ALA A 463 68.81 -8.06 -31.90
C ALA A 463 69.33 -6.84 -31.12
N GLU A 464 69.36 -5.66 -31.75
CA GLU A 464 69.78 -4.40 -31.14
C GLU A 464 68.94 -4.02 -29.91
N GLN A 465 67.61 -4.19 -29.99
CA GLN A 465 66.70 -3.89 -28.89
C GLN A 465 66.89 -4.87 -27.72
N TYR A 466 67.14 -6.14 -28.04
CA TYR A 466 67.39 -7.16 -27.04
C TYR A 466 68.74 -6.95 -26.32
N GLU A 467 69.81 -6.64 -27.04
CA GLU A 467 71.11 -6.30 -26.45
C GLU A 467 71.03 -5.08 -25.54
N GLN A 468 70.28 -4.05 -25.96
CA GLN A 468 70.04 -2.87 -25.13
C GLN A 468 69.30 -3.21 -23.83
N LEU A 469 68.30 -4.11 -23.88
CA LEU A 469 67.60 -4.58 -22.69
C LEU A 469 68.51 -5.39 -21.76
N GLU A 470 69.44 -6.19 -22.29
CA GLU A 470 70.44 -6.91 -21.49
C GLU A 470 71.39 -5.96 -20.76
N LEU A 471 71.83 -4.88 -21.42
CA LEU A 471 72.62 -3.81 -20.79
C LEU A 471 71.84 -3.13 -19.66
N TRP A 472 70.59 -2.76 -19.92
CA TRP A 472 69.71 -2.16 -18.93
C TRP A 472 69.36 -3.08 -17.77
N LYS A 473 69.29 -4.39 -17.99
CA LYS A 473 69.10 -5.40 -16.94
C LYS A 473 70.27 -5.41 -15.97
N GLU A 474 71.51 -5.44 -16.45
CA GLU A 474 72.70 -5.39 -15.59
C GLU A 474 72.80 -4.03 -14.87
N GLY A 475 72.50 -2.94 -15.58
CA GLY A 475 72.44 -1.60 -14.98
C GLY A 475 71.37 -1.49 -13.88
N ALA A 476 70.19 -2.10 -14.08
CA ALA A 476 69.12 -2.12 -13.10
C ALA A 476 69.52 -2.91 -11.85
N LYS A 477 70.21 -4.05 -12.03
CA LYS A 477 70.71 -4.89 -10.94
C LYS A 477 71.81 -4.20 -10.13
N GLY A 478 72.72 -3.50 -10.82
CA GLY A 478 73.81 -2.76 -10.20
C GLY A 478 73.43 -1.37 -9.65
N SER A 479 72.18 -0.93 -9.85
CA SER A 479 71.74 0.46 -9.57
C SER A 479 72.58 1.52 -10.29
N THR A 480 73.16 1.19 -11.45
CA THR A 480 74.05 2.06 -12.24
C THR A 480 73.35 2.73 -13.44
N LEU A 481 72.02 2.58 -13.57
CA LEU A 481 71.24 3.19 -14.65
C LEU A 481 71.32 4.72 -14.62
N THR A 482 71.79 5.30 -15.72
CA THR A 482 71.86 6.75 -15.89
C THR A 482 70.47 7.34 -16.16
N PRO A 483 70.26 8.66 -15.98
CA PRO A 483 69.03 9.33 -16.38
C PRO A 483 68.69 9.12 -17.87
N LYS A 484 69.70 9.03 -18.74
CA LYS A 484 69.54 8.75 -20.17
C LYS A 484 68.99 7.34 -20.40
N ASP A 485 69.49 6.34 -19.67
CA ASP A 485 68.98 4.96 -19.73
C ASP A 485 67.51 4.89 -19.30
N LYS A 486 67.17 5.58 -18.20
CA LYS A 486 65.80 5.63 -17.69
C LYS A 486 64.84 6.31 -18.67
N ALA A 487 65.28 7.37 -19.36
CA ALA A 487 64.49 8.04 -20.40
C ALA A 487 64.30 7.15 -21.63
N ALA A 488 65.36 6.47 -22.08
CA ALA A 488 65.30 5.56 -23.22
C ALA A 488 64.39 4.34 -22.95
N MET A 489 64.41 3.80 -21.72
CA MET A 489 63.46 2.75 -21.31
C MET A 489 62.00 3.23 -21.40
N LYS A 490 61.72 4.47 -20.98
CA LYS A 490 60.38 5.08 -21.06
C LYS A 490 59.93 5.33 -22.51
N GLN A 491 60.86 5.57 -23.42
CA GLN A 491 60.58 5.76 -24.85
C GLN A 491 60.35 4.44 -25.59
N MET A 492 60.96 3.35 -25.13
CA MET A 492 60.80 2.01 -25.72
C MET A 492 59.44 1.38 -25.38
N ALA A 493 58.93 1.66 -24.18
CA ALA A 493 57.62 1.23 -23.71
C ALA A 493 56.46 1.88 -24.47
#